data_AF-A0A1V4R4G9-F1
#
_entry.id   AF-A0A1V4R4G9-F1
#
_cell.length_a   1.000
_cell.length_b   1.000
_cell.length_c   1.000
_cell.angle_alpha   90.00
_cell.angle_beta   90.00
_cell.angle_gamma   90.00
#
_symmetry.space_group_name_H-M   'P 1'
#
loop_
_entity.id
_entity.type
_entity.pdbx_description
1 polymer ?
#
loop_
_entity_poly.entity_id
_entity_poly.type
_entity_poly.pdbx_seq_one_letter_code
_entity_poly.pdbx_strand_id
1 'polypeptide(L)'
;NRNDVQVIFHGHNKQLLAHYSQLGLKSTKKWYPYGTLELMESVCEVLGKDESILIMKDHGFLSFGKTCQQAGNNIINVLNKIAKISGA
;
A
#
# COMPACT_ATOMS: atom_id res chain seq x y z
N ASN A 1 -6.48 -9.86 -11.63
CA ASN A 1 -6.04 -9.10 -12.81
C ASN A 1 -6.73 -7.74 -12.83
N ARG A 2 -5.96 -6.64 -12.85
CA ARG A 2 -6.41 -5.24 -12.71
C ARG A 2 -5.98 -4.43 -13.94
N ASN A 3 -6.85 -4.29 -14.94
CA ASN A 3 -6.51 -3.61 -16.19
C ASN A 3 -6.41 -2.08 -16.01
N ASP A 4 -6.93 -1.55 -14.91
CA ASP A 4 -6.84 -0.16 -14.50
C ASP A 4 -5.48 0.22 -13.90
N VAL A 5 -4.69 -0.78 -13.49
CA VAL A 5 -3.35 -0.59 -12.91
C VAL A 5 -2.30 -0.83 -13.99
N GLN A 6 -1.47 0.18 -14.25
CA GLN A 6 -0.33 0.10 -15.18
C GLN A 6 0.99 0.49 -14.49
N VAL A 7 0.89 1.12 -13.31
CA VAL A 7 2.03 1.55 -12.50
C VAL A 7 1.82 1.09 -11.06
N ILE A 8 2.89 0.54 -10.48
CA ILE A 8 2.96 0.13 -9.09
C ILE A 8 4.19 0.79 -8.47
N PHE A 9 4.00 1.61 -7.44
CA PHE A 9 5.10 2.04 -6.59
C PHE A 9 5.16 1.18 -5.34
N HIS A 10 6.36 0.71 -5.03
CA HIS A 10 6.68 0.10 -3.76
C HIS A 10 7.51 1.08 -2.94
N GLY A 11 7.15 1.28 -1.67
CA GLY A 11 7.90 2.14 -0.77
C GLY A 11 7.69 1.77 0.69
N HIS A 12 8.52 2.31 1.58
CA HIS A 12 8.49 2.04 3.01
C HIS A 12 8.31 3.34 3.80
N ASN A 13 7.36 3.37 4.73
CA ASN A 13 7.15 4.51 5.62
C ASN A 13 6.65 4.03 6.99
N LYS A 14 7.42 4.31 8.05
CA LYS A 14 7.13 3.82 9.41
C LYS A 14 5.82 4.36 9.97
N GLN A 15 5.53 5.64 9.75
CA GLN A 15 4.30 6.27 10.25
C GLN A 15 3.07 5.67 9.57
N LEU A 16 3.14 5.44 8.26
CA LEU A 16 2.08 4.74 7.55
C LEU A 16 1.88 3.32 8.11
N LEU A 17 2.94 2.54 8.30
CA LEU A 17 2.82 1.19 8.86
C LEU A 17 2.25 1.16 10.29
N ALA A 18 2.47 2.20 11.09
CA ALA A 18 1.92 2.31 12.43
C ALA A 18 0.44 2.74 12.46
N HIS A 19 -0.02 3.52 11.47
CA HIS A 19 -1.30 4.21 11.52
C HIS A 19 -2.27 3.87 10.37
N TYR A 20 -1.90 2.99 9.43
CA TYR A 20 -2.74 2.68 8.25
C TYR A 20 -4.15 2.19 8.58
N SER A 21 -4.31 1.48 9.71
CA SER A 21 -5.60 0.96 10.17
C SER A 21 -6.60 2.08 10.48
N GLN A 22 -6.11 3.24 10.94
CA GLN A 22 -6.94 4.42 11.22
C GLN A 22 -7.51 5.04 9.94
N LEU A 23 -6.87 4.77 8.79
CA LEU A 23 -7.36 5.18 7.47
C LEU A 23 -8.15 4.08 6.76
N GLY A 24 -8.40 2.94 7.42
CA GLY A 24 -9.12 1.81 6.83
C GLY A 24 -8.38 1.14 5.67
N LEU A 25 -7.05 1.31 5.57
CA LEU A 25 -6.27 0.69 4.50
C LEU A 25 -6.13 -0.82 4.74
N LYS A 26 -6.24 -1.60 3.67
CA LYS A 26 -6.02 -3.05 3.75
C LYS A 26 -4.54 -3.37 3.94
N SER A 27 -4.27 -4.44 4.66
CA SER A 27 -2.94 -5.02 4.77
C SER A 27 -2.94 -6.51 4.45
N THR A 28 -1.77 -7.04 4.07
CA THR A 28 -1.55 -8.49 4.13
C THR A 28 -1.74 -8.99 5.57
N LYS A 29 -2.16 -10.26 5.71
CA LYS A 29 -2.47 -10.84 7.02
C LYS A 29 -1.20 -11.21 7.81
N LYS A 30 -0.16 -11.63 7.09
CA LYS A 30 1.12 -12.11 7.64
C LYS A 30 2.27 -11.43 6.91
N TRP A 31 3.42 -11.41 7.58
CA TRP A 31 4.69 -11.03 6.97
C TRP A 31 5.31 -12.22 6.24
N TYR A 32 5.97 -11.95 5.12
CA TYR A 32 6.74 -12.91 4.33
C TYR A 32 8.08 -12.28 3.91
N PRO A 33 9.14 -13.08 3.67
CA PRO A 33 10.43 -12.55 3.24
C PRO A 33 10.37 -11.79 1.91
N TYR A 34 11.24 -10.81 1.75
CA TYR A 34 11.36 -9.99 0.54
C TYR A 34 11.64 -10.85 -0.70
N GLY A 35 11.01 -10.51 -1.83
CA GLY A 35 11.28 -11.15 -3.13
C GLY A 35 10.76 -12.59 -3.27
N THR A 36 9.92 -13.04 -2.35
CA THR A 36 9.33 -14.39 -2.38
C THR A 36 7.99 -14.42 -3.12
N LEU A 37 7.62 -15.59 -3.65
CA LEU A 37 6.29 -15.79 -4.25
C LEU A 37 5.20 -15.73 -3.18
N GLU A 38 5.49 -16.23 -1.99
CA GLU A 38 4.58 -16.22 -0.85
C GLU A 38 4.19 -14.79 -0.45
N LEU A 39 5.12 -13.83 -0.52
CA LEU A 39 4.81 -12.43 -0.33
C LEU A 39 3.83 -11.92 -1.40
N MET A 40 4.09 -12.23 -2.67
CA MET A 40 3.22 -11.85 -3.79
C MET A 40 1.83 -12.48 -3.67
N GLU A 41 1.75 -13.76 -3.33
CA GLU A 41 0.49 -14.49 -3.11
C GLU A 41 -0.30 -13.86 -1.96
N SER A 42 0.37 -13.54 -0.85
CA SER A 42 -0.28 -12.88 0.30
C SER A 42 -0.85 -11.50 -0.06
N VAL A 43 -0.22 -10.78 -1.00
CA VAL A 43 -0.74 -9.53 -1.57
C VAL A 43 -1.99 -9.83 -2.41
N CYS A 44 -1.94 -10.83 -3.30
CA CYS A 44 -3.07 -11.20 -4.14
C CYS A 44 -4.29 -11.70 -3.36
N GLU A 45 -4.10 -12.33 -2.20
CA GLU A 45 -5.20 -12.77 -1.33
C GLU A 45 -6.07 -11.62 -0.80
N VAL A 46 -5.48 -10.44 -0.61
CA VAL A 46 -6.15 -9.28 0.02
C VAL A 46 -6.45 -8.16 -0.99
N LEU A 47 -5.77 -8.17 -2.14
CA LEU A 47 -5.93 -7.18 -3.20
C LEU A 47 -7.28 -7.36 -3.89
N GLY A 48 -8.16 -6.37 -3.73
CA GLY A 48 -9.42 -6.29 -4.44
C GLY A 48 -9.31 -5.53 -5.76
N LYS A 49 -10.48 -5.06 -6.23
CA LYS A 49 -10.62 -4.37 -7.52
C LYS A 49 -10.45 -2.85 -7.45
N ASP A 50 -10.49 -2.27 -6.26
CA ASP A 50 -10.67 -0.82 -6.11
C ASP A 50 -9.58 -0.16 -5.26
N GLU A 51 -8.72 -0.96 -4.61
CA GLU A 51 -7.65 -0.44 -3.78
C GLU A 51 -6.63 0.33 -4.62
N SER A 52 -6.35 1.57 -4.21
CA SER A 52 -5.28 2.41 -4.73
C SER A 52 -4.00 2.29 -3.90
N ILE A 53 -4.10 1.79 -2.67
CA ILE A 53 -2.99 1.55 -1.75
C ILE A 53 -3.24 0.21 -1.04
N LEU A 54 -2.18 -0.59 -0.88
CA LEU A 54 -2.18 -1.80 -0.06
C LEU A 54 -0.95 -1.79 0.87
N ILE A 55 -1.15 -2.19 2.12
CA ILE A 55 -0.06 -2.35 3.08
C ILE A 55 0.46 -3.78 3.05
N MET A 56 1.78 -3.94 2.97
CA MET A 56 2.46 -5.21 3.24
C MET A 56 2.91 -5.18 4.70
N LYS A 57 2.25 -5.99 5.53
CA LYS A 57 2.45 -6.00 6.98
C LYS A 57 3.93 -6.15 7.32
N ASP A 58 4.41 -5.29 8.22
CA ASP A 58 5.80 -5.23 8.71
C ASP A 58 6.87 -5.12 7.60
N HIS A 59 6.47 -4.59 6.43
CA HIS A 59 7.34 -4.46 5.26
C HIS A 59 7.22 -3.05 4.65
N GLY A 60 6.05 -2.70 4.12
CA GLY A 60 5.91 -1.47 3.33
C GLY A 60 4.52 -1.28 2.76
N PHE A 61 4.42 -0.53 1.67
CA PHE A 61 3.18 -0.34 0.94
C PHE A 61 3.39 -0.54 -0.57
N LEU A 62 2.27 -0.76 -1.24
CA LEU A 62 2.11 -0.70 -2.68
C LEU A 62 1.11 0.40 -3.01
N SER A 63 1.43 1.25 -3.99
CA SER A 63 0.53 2.25 -4.55
C SER A 63 0.27 1.96 -6.01
N PHE A 64 -1.00 1.93 -6.38
CA PHE A 64 -1.46 1.54 -7.70
C PHE A 64 -2.02 2.73 -8.47
N GLY A 65 -1.83 2.74 -9.79
CA GLY A 65 -2.45 3.72 -10.67
C GLY A 65 -2.30 3.38 -12.14
N LYS A 66 -3.06 4.06 -12.98
CA LYS A 66 -2.95 3.99 -14.45
C LYS A 66 -1.74 4.76 -14.98
N THR A 67 -1.27 5.77 -14.23
CA THR A 67 -0.10 6.58 -14.57
C THR A 67 0.80 6.77 -13.35
N CYS A 68 2.07 7.13 -13.57
CA CYS A 68 3.01 7.45 -12.49
C CYS A 68 2.48 8.60 -11.61
N GLN A 69 1.88 9.63 -12.22
CA GLN A 69 1.29 10.74 -11.48
C GLN A 69 0.15 10.27 -10.57
N GLN A 70 -0.74 9.40 -11.06
CA GLN A 70 -1.84 8.89 -10.26
C GLN A 70 -1.34 8.04 -9.08
N ALA A 71 -0.46 7.08 -9.34
CA ALA A 71 0.11 6.23 -8.29
C ALA A 71 0.91 7.05 -7.25
N GLY A 72 1.64 8.08 -7.70
CA GLY A 72 2.36 9.01 -6.82
C GLY A 72 1.42 9.86 -5.95
N ASN A 73 0.40 10.46 -6.56
CA ASN A 73 -0.58 11.27 -5.84
C ASN A 73 -1.38 10.45 -4.82
N ASN A 74 -1.72 9.20 -5.15
CA ASN A 74 -2.42 8.30 -4.23
C ASN A 74 -1.65 8.12 -2.91
N ILE A 75 -0.34 7.86 -2.98
CA ILE A 75 0.48 7.69 -1.78
C ILE A 75 0.73 9.03 -1.06
N ILE A 76 1.01 10.12 -1.77
CA ILE A 76 1.21 11.45 -1.15
C ILE A 76 -0.04 11.86 -0.35
N ASN A 77 -1.23 11.65 -0.90
CA ASN A 77 -2.49 11.95 -0.21
C ASN A 77 -2.66 11.13 1.07
N VAL A 78 -2.27 9.85 1.06
CA VAL A 78 -2.29 9.00 2.26
C VAL A 78 -1.27 9.48 3.27
N LEU A 79 -0.03 9.76 2.86
CA LEU A 79 1.02 10.24 3.76
C LEU A 79 0.65 11.59 4.41
N ASN A 80 0.02 12.50 3.67
CA ASN A 80 -0.48 13.76 4.22
C ASN A 80 -1.57 13.56 5.28
N LYS A 81 -2.43 12.54 5.11
CA LYS A 81 -3.43 12.17 6.14
C LYS A 81 -2.77 11.58 7.38
N ILE A 82 -1.77 10.71 7.18
CA ILE A 82 -1.00 10.12 8.28
C ILE A 82 -0.26 11.19 9.08
N ALA A 83 0.40 12.16 8.42
CA ALA A 83 1.10 13.25 9.09
C ALA A 83 0.20 14.00 10.09
N LYS A 84 -1.03 14.30 9.67
CA LYS A 84 -2.06 14.94 10.51
C LYS A 84 -2.50 14.09 11.70
N ILE A 85 -2.48 12.77 11.55
CA ILE A 85 -2.83 11.81 12.62
C ILE A 85 -1.68 11.65 13.62
N SER A 86 -0.45 11.58 13.12
CA SER A 86 0.74 11.37 13.95
C SER A 86 1.14 12.59 14.79
N GLY A 87 0.39 13.70 14.72
CA GLY A 87 0.72 14.95 15.41
C GLY A 87 2.04 15.56 14.95
N ALA A 88 2.44 15.28 13.70
CA ALA A 88 3.66 15.76 13.07
C ALA A 88 3.40 17.00 12.20
#